data_AF-A0A959Z0B1-F1
#
_entry.id   AF-A0A959Z0B1-F1
#
_cell.length_a   1.000
_cell.length_b   1.000
_cell.length_c   1.000
_cell.angle_alpha   90.00
_cell.angle_beta   90.00
_cell.angle_gamma   90.00
#
_symmetry.space_group_name_H-M   'P 1'
#
loop_
_entity.id
_entity.type
_entity.pdbx_description
1 polymer ?
#
loop_
_entity_poly.entity_id
_entity_poly.type
_entity_poly.pdbx_seq_one_letter_code
_entity_poly.pdbx_strand_id
1 'polypeptide(L)' 'MSRSLHPWLEPLREAFEPRRCAENAAAMQAYMKDIAPFFGLKTPLRRALLKEHLARHGRPAVPELPAIARSA' A
#
# COMPACT_ATOMS: atom_id res chain seq x y z
N MET A 1 -13.11 -10.99 -13.72
CA MET A 1 -11.67 -10.98 -14.07
C MET A 1 -10.91 -10.53 -12.84
N SER A 2 -10.12 -11.41 -12.22
CA SER A 2 -9.25 -11.01 -11.11
C SER A 2 -8.19 -10.07 -11.68
N ARG A 3 -8.21 -8.80 -11.29
CA ARG A 3 -7.25 -7.82 -11.80
C ARG A 3 -5.95 -8.03 -11.04
N SER A 4 -4.91 -8.50 -11.73
CA SER A 4 -3.58 -8.60 -11.13
C SER A 4 -3.10 -7.22 -10.67
N LEU A 5 -2.42 -7.18 -9.54
CA LEU A 5 -1.81 -5.97 -9.00
C LEU A 5 -0.79 -5.43 -10.03
N HIS A 6 -0.71 -4.12 -10.21
CA HIS A 6 0.26 -3.55 -11.15
C HIS A 6 1.70 -3.84 -10.66
N PRO A 7 2.67 -4.17 -11.56
CA PRO A 7 4.04 -4.54 -11.18
C PRO A 7 4.76 -3.50 -10.30
N TRP A 8 4.44 -2.22 -10.46
CA TRP A 8 4.96 -1.15 -9.60
C TRP A 8 4.51 -1.28 -8.12
N LEU A 9 3.30 -1.79 -7.87
CA LEU A 9 2.75 -1.95 -6.52
C LEU A 9 3.17 -3.26 -5.84
N GLU A 10 3.55 -4.29 -6.61
CA GLU A 10 3.97 -5.59 -6.07
C GLU A 10 5.09 -5.47 -5.01
N PRO A 11 6.26 -4.86 -5.31
CA PRO A 11 7.33 -4.74 -4.32
C PRO A 11 6.96 -3.80 -3.16
N LEU A 12 6.04 -2.84 -3.36
CA LEU A 12 5.54 -1.99 -2.27
C LEU A 12 4.65 -2.81 -1.31
N ARG A 13 3.78 -3.66 -1.85
CA ARG A 13 2.97 -4.59 -1.06
C ARG A 13 3.86 -5.56 -0.29
N GLU A 14 4.87 -6.15 -0.93
CA GLU A 14 5.85 -7.02 -0.27
C GLU A 14 6.63 -6.30 0.85
N ALA A 15 6.85 -4.99 0.72
CA ALA A 15 7.43 -4.21 1.81
C ALA A 15 6.44 -3.97 2.95
N PHE A 16 5.13 -3.87 2.69
CA PHE A 16 4.12 -3.57 3.71
C PHE A 16 3.64 -4.82 4.45
N GLU A 17 3.42 -5.91 3.72
CA GLU A 17 2.83 -7.17 4.20
C GLU A 17 3.47 -7.73 5.48
N PRO A 18 4.80 -7.85 5.58
CA PRO A 18 5.46 -8.46 6.74
C PRO A 18 5.46 -7.54 7.95
N ARG A 19 5.14 -6.26 7.77
CA ARG A 19 5.18 -5.22 8.82
C ARG A 19 3.80 -4.94 9.40
N ARG A 20 2.80 -5.76 9.06
CA ARG A 20 1.44 -5.62 9.55
C ARG A 20 1.35 -5.66 11.05
N CYS A 21 0.34 -4.98 11.57
CA CYS A 21 -0.02 -5.01 12.98
C CYS A 21 -1.54 -5.18 13.08
N ALA A 22 -1.99 -6.37 13.51
CA ALA A 22 -3.41 -6.72 13.56
C ALA A 22 -4.20 -5.81 14.54
N GLU A 23 -3.60 -5.46 15.68
CA GLU A 23 -4.22 -4.57 16.67
C GLU A 23 -4.48 -3.17 16.07
N ASN A 24 -3.47 -2.55 15.46
CA ASN A 24 -3.64 -1.27 14.78
C ASN A 24 -4.64 -1.39 13.62
N ALA A 25 -4.60 -2.49 12.86
CA ALA A 25 -5.49 -2.71 11.72
C ALA A 25 -6.96 -2.73 12.13
N ALA A 26 -7.30 -3.43 13.22
CA ALA A 26 -8.67 -3.49 13.74
C ALA A 26 -9.17 -2.09 14.14
N ALA A 27 -8.37 -1.32 14.89
CA ALA A 27 -8.73 0.03 15.29
C ALA A 27 -8.89 0.98 14.09
N MET A 28 -7.99 0.90 13.11
CA MET A 28 -8.04 1.73 11.89
C MET A 28 -9.24 1.36 11.00
N GLN A 29 -9.56 0.09 10.87
CA GLN A 29 -10.70 -0.39 10.10
C GLN A 29 -12.02 0.07 10.74
N ALA A 30 -12.16 -0.09 12.06
CA ALA A 30 -13.33 0.38 12.80
C ALA A 30 -13.51 1.91 12.68
N TYR A 31 -12.41 2.67 12.80
CA TYR A 31 -12.44 4.13 12.60
C TYR A 31 -12.97 4.51 11.20
N MET A 32 -12.59 3.74 10.19
CA MET A 32 -13.03 3.93 8.80
C MET A 32 -14.38 3.27 8.49
N LYS A 33 -15.13 2.79 9.50
CA LYS A 33 -16.41 2.10 9.34
C LYS A 33 -16.34 0.88 8.42
N ASP A 34 -15.25 0.12 8.55
CA ASP A 34 -15.05 -1.17 7.90
C ASP A 34 -15.11 -1.14 6.36
N ILE A 35 -14.85 0.01 5.73
CA ILE A 35 -14.90 0.15 4.26
C ILE A 35 -13.81 -0.65 3.52
N ALA A 36 -12.72 -1.01 4.21
CA ALA A 36 -11.58 -1.73 3.63
C ALA A 36 -10.71 -2.37 4.72
N PRO A 37 -10.01 -3.47 4.42
CA PRO A 37 -8.99 -4.03 5.31
C PRO A 37 -7.76 -3.13 5.40
N PHE A 38 -7.09 -3.14 6.55
CA PHE A 38 -5.88 -2.35 6.81
C PHE A 38 -4.67 -3.23 7.13
N PHE A 39 -3.48 -2.79 6.74
CA PHE A 39 -2.22 -3.38 7.21
C PHE A 39 -1.89 -3.01 8.67
N GLY A 40 -2.51 -1.96 9.24
CA GLY A 40 -2.17 -1.48 10.58
C GLY A 40 -0.84 -0.71 10.68
N LEU A 41 -0.34 -0.19 9.55
CA LEU A 41 0.88 0.62 9.52
C LEU A 41 0.60 2.06 9.94
N LYS A 42 1.23 2.51 11.02
CA LYS A 42 1.20 3.91 11.43
C LYS A 42 1.93 4.80 10.40
N THR A 43 1.52 6.07 10.32
CA THR A 43 2.00 7.04 9.32
C THR A 43 3.53 7.14 9.22
N PRO A 44 4.33 7.18 10.30
CA PRO A 44 5.79 7.26 10.19
C PRO A 44 6.40 6.07 9.44
N LEU A 45 6.02 4.83 9.81
CA LEU A 45 6.51 3.61 9.17
C LEU A 45 6.06 3.52 7.71
N ARG A 46 4.78 3.79 7.44
CA ARG A 46 4.23 3.80 6.07
C ARG A 46 4.99 4.77 5.17
N ARG A 47 5.28 5.99 5.66
CA ARG A 47 6.03 7.01 4.91
C ARG A 47 7.48 6.60 4.67
N ALA A 48 8.14 6.00 5.66
CA ALA A 48 9.51 5.51 5.52
C ALA A 48 9.61 4.43 4.43
N LEU A 49 8.71 3.44 4.45
CA LEU A 49 8.67 2.36 3.46
C LEU A 49 8.35 2.89 2.06
N LEU A 50 7.40 3.83 1.94
CA LEU A 50 7.10 4.45 0.64
C LEU A 50 8.30 5.25 0.11
N LYS A 51 8.99 6.01 0.96
CA LYS A 51 10.19 6.75 0.58
C LYS A 51 11.28 5.80 0.06
N GLU A 52 11.51 4.68 0.76
CA GLU A 52 12.47 3.67 0.36
C GLU A 52 12.10 3.02 -0.98
N HIS A 53 10.83 2.65 -1.16
CA HIS A 53 10.32 2.12 -2.43
C HIS A 53 10.53 3.11 -3.58
N LEU A 54 10.21 4.40 -3.39
CA LEU A 54 10.45 5.43 -4.40
C LEU A 54 11.93 5.63 -4.71
N ALA A 55 12.82 5.51 -3.72
CA ALA A 55 14.26 5.60 -3.93
C ALA A 55 14.80 4.39 -4.72
N ARG A 56 14.25 3.19 -4.50
CA ARG A 56 14.68 1.96 -5.18
C ARG A 56 14.07 1.77 -6.58
N HIS A 57 12.81 2.12 -6.77
CA HIS A 57 12.04 1.81 -7.99
C HIS A 57 11.68 3.05 -8.82
N GLY A 58 11.95 4.25 -8.30
CA GLY A 58 11.57 5.50 -8.96
C GLY A 58 10.09 5.84 -8.83
N ARG A 59 9.72 7.01 -9.36
CA ARG A 59 8.32 7.44 -9.48
C ARG A 59 7.73 6.93 -10.79
N PRO A 60 6.49 6.43 -10.82
CA PRO A 60 5.80 6.10 -12.06
C PRO A 60 5.70 7.30 -12.98
N ALA A 61 5.61 7.05 -14.28
CA ALA A 61 5.27 8.09 -15.23
C ALA A 61 3.81 8.53 -15.01
N VAL A 62 3.52 9.82 -15.22
CA VAL A 62 2.15 10.36 -15.05
C VAL A 62 1.09 9.60 -15.87
N PRO A 63 1.33 9.21 -17.13
CA PRO A 63 0.37 8.43 -17.92
C PRO A 63 0.08 7.03 -17.36
N GLU A 64 0.96 6.49 -16.52
CA GLU A 64 0.84 5.15 -15.93
C GLU A 64 -0.02 5.14 -14.66
N LEU A 65 -0.15 6.29 -13.99
CA LEU A 65 -0.88 6.43 -12.72
C LEU A 65 -2.32 5.88 -12.76
N PRO A 66 -3.12 6.09 -13.83
CA PRO A 66 -4.47 5.53 -13.89
C PRO A 66 -4.50 4.00 -13.95
N ALA A 67 -3.48 3.35 -14.52
CA ALA A 67 -3.40 1.89 -14.56
C ALA A 67 -3.06 1.33 -13.17
N ILE A 68 -2.07 1.93 -12.52
CA ILE A 68 -1.62 1.63 -11.15
C ILE A 68 -2.79 1.77 -10.16
N ALA A 69 -3.45 2.93 -10.13
CA ALA A 69 -4.49 3.23 -9.14
C ALA A 69 -5.69 2.27 -9.21
N ARG A 70 -6.09 1.82 -10.40
CA ARG A 70 -7.20 0.90 -10.58
C ARG A 70 -6.85 -0.56 -10.25
N SER A 71 -5.58 -0.88 -10.03
CA SER A 71 -5.10 -2.26 -9.80
C SER A 71 -4.98 -2.62 -8.31
N ALA A 72 -5.15 -1.63 -7.45
CA ALA A 72 -5.08 -1.74 -5.99
C ALA A 72 -6.47 -1.94 -5.36
#